data_AF-A0A6L8U0N8-F1
#
_entry.id   AF-A0A6L8U0N8-F1
#
_cell.length_a   1.000
_cell.length_b   1.000
_cell.length_c   1.000
_cell.angle_alpha   90.00
_cell.angle_beta   90.00
_cell.angle_gamma   90.00
#
_symmetry.space_group_name_H-M   'P 1'
#
loop_
_entity.id
_entity.type
_entity.pdbx_description
1 polymer ?
#
loop_
_entity_poly.entity_id
_entity_poly.type
_entity_poly.pdbx_seq_one_letter_code
_entity_poly.pdbx_strand_id
1 'polypeptide(L)'
;MKKSLLVVLLLSAFGIQSSCGRQPEPPLPGAWLTDQYSGLISGKRLAVVANQTSMVGKTHLVDTLKSLGYDIRAIFAPEHGFRGMADAGGHIEDGRDPSTGIPVISLYGKNFKPRPEDLEGIDAVLFDIQDVGARFYTYISTLHYVMEACAENNVECIVLDRPNPNGFYVDGNIPDTSYRSFVGMHPVPIVHGMTIGEYARMIDGEGWLSGGVRCRLTVVACRNYDHQTLYELPVRPSPNLPNQNSVYLYPSICFFEGTTLSLGRGTAFPFQVYGSPELPNTGFSFTPQSVSGATNPPLLGQLCYGTDLRDALADGLVPSPELNLGWVIDAYNNYPDKSRFFTRYFDVLAGGPELREQIRKGMSSAEIRETWKQGLENFTQLRSKYLLYK
;
A
#
# COMPACT_ATOMS: atom_id res chain seq x y z
N MET A 1 -3.01 -87.31 17.40
CA MET A 1 -2.19 -86.29 18.08
C MET A 1 -2.03 -85.09 17.17
N LYS A 2 -2.87 -84.05 17.32
CA LYS A 2 -2.76 -82.78 16.59
C LYS A 2 -2.82 -81.66 17.62
N LYS A 3 -1.71 -80.92 17.75
CA LYS A 3 -1.56 -79.73 18.60
C LYS A 3 -2.19 -78.54 17.86
N SER A 4 -3.16 -77.86 18.48
CA SER A 4 -3.68 -76.59 17.97
C SER A 4 -3.02 -75.43 18.71
N LEU A 5 -2.42 -74.54 17.92
CA LEU A 5 -1.64 -73.38 18.28
C LEU A 5 -2.58 -72.24 18.70
N LEU A 6 -2.40 -71.69 19.90
CA LEU A 6 -3.12 -70.53 20.40
C LEU A 6 -2.43 -69.26 19.89
N VAL A 7 -3.06 -68.52 18.99
CA VAL A 7 -2.58 -67.21 18.51
C VAL A 7 -3.17 -66.12 19.41
N VAL A 8 -2.32 -65.43 20.15
CA VAL A 8 -2.67 -64.25 20.95
C VAL A 8 -2.54 -63.02 20.05
N LEU A 9 -3.67 -62.39 19.72
CA LEU A 9 -3.71 -61.09 19.04
C LEU A 9 -3.43 -59.98 20.06
N LEU A 10 -2.27 -59.32 19.92
CA LEU A 10 -1.94 -58.06 20.59
C LEU A 10 -2.57 -56.91 19.80
N LEU A 11 -3.62 -56.30 20.36
CA LEU A 11 -4.22 -55.06 19.88
C LEU A 11 -3.34 -53.88 20.29
N SER A 12 -2.58 -53.33 19.34
CA SER A 12 -1.87 -52.05 19.49
C SER A 12 -2.84 -50.89 19.29
N ALA A 13 -3.20 -50.21 20.37
CA ALA A 13 -3.96 -48.96 20.32
C ALA A 13 -3.06 -47.83 19.81
N PHE A 14 -3.19 -47.48 18.52
CA PHE A 14 -2.64 -46.24 17.97
C PHE A 14 -3.51 -45.06 18.45
N GLY A 15 -3.02 -44.32 19.43
CA GLY A 15 -3.61 -43.04 19.82
C GLY A 15 -3.37 -42.01 18.72
N ILE A 16 -4.44 -41.67 17.99
CA ILE A 16 -4.44 -40.52 17.08
C ILE A 16 -4.46 -39.27 17.96
N GLN A 17 -3.28 -38.67 18.18
CA GLN A 17 -3.20 -37.32 18.73
C GLN A 17 -3.61 -36.35 17.61
N SER A 18 -4.89 -35.99 17.57
CA SER A 18 -5.35 -34.82 16.84
C SER A 18 -4.74 -33.59 17.50
N SER A 19 -3.67 -33.04 16.93
CA SER A 19 -3.26 -31.68 17.24
C SER A 19 -4.38 -30.76 16.73
N CYS A 20 -5.21 -30.26 17.65
CA CYS A 20 -6.00 -29.06 17.37
C CYS A 20 -5.00 -27.92 17.15
N GLY A 21 -4.52 -27.76 15.92
CA GLY A 21 -3.80 -26.57 15.51
C GLY A 21 -4.70 -25.38 15.77
N ARG A 22 -4.31 -24.53 16.73
CA ARG A 22 -5.00 -23.27 17.01
C ARG A 22 -4.93 -22.45 15.72
N GLN A 23 -6.08 -22.11 15.14
CA GLN A 23 -6.13 -21.22 13.99
C GLN A 23 -5.37 -19.93 14.36
N PRO A 24 -4.52 -19.39 13.46
CA PRO A 24 -3.82 -18.14 13.73
C PRO A 24 -4.85 -17.07 14.12
N GLU A 25 -4.60 -16.37 15.22
CA GLU A 25 -5.44 -15.22 15.57
C GLU A 25 -5.29 -14.13 14.49
N PRO A 26 -6.35 -13.39 14.17
CA PRO A 26 -6.27 -12.35 13.15
C PRO A 26 -5.26 -11.25 13.56
N PRO A 27 -4.57 -10.62 12.60
CA PRO A 27 -3.73 -9.47 12.87
C PRO A 27 -4.49 -8.35 13.60
N LEU A 28 -3.86 -7.79 14.62
CA LEU A 28 -4.37 -6.64 15.36
C LEU A 28 -3.49 -5.43 15.04
N PRO A 29 -4.01 -4.45 14.27
CA PRO A 29 -3.32 -3.20 13.98
C PRO A 29 -2.94 -2.43 15.26
N GLY A 30 -1.88 -1.62 15.20
CA GLY A 30 -1.42 -0.80 16.33
C GLY A 30 -2.52 0.12 16.89
N ALA A 31 -3.40 0.65 16.03
CA ALA A 31 -4.53 1.48 16.43
C ALA A 31 -5.55 0.76 17.33
N TRP A 32 -5.58 -0.58 17.33
CA TRP A 32 -6.49 -1.38 18.16
C TRP A 32 -5.91 -1.64 19.56
N LEU A 33 -4.63 -1.33 19.77
CA LEU A 33 -3.87 -1.62 20.99
C LEU A 33 -3.74 -0.36 21.85
N THR A 34 -4.87 0.26 22.21
CA THR A 34 -4.89 1.53 22.96
C THR A 34 -4.13 1.46 24.28
N ASP A 35 -4.09 0.29 24.93
CA ASP A 35 -3.27 0.05 26.12
C ASP A 35 -1.77 0.31 25.86
N GLN A 36 -1.27 0.03 24.65
CA GLN A 36 0.14 0.17 24.29
C GLN A 36 0.57 1.61 24.06
N TYR A 37 -0.35 2.50 23.69
CA TYR A 37 0.00 3.89 23.38
C TYR A 37 -0.72 4.93 24.24
N SER A 38 -1.69 4.54 25.08
CA SER A 38 -2.41 5.45 25.98
C SER A 38 -1.48 6.29 26.86
N GLY A 39 -0.43 5.67 27.41
CA GLY A 39 0.60 6.36 28.21
C GLY A 39 1.45 7.34 27.40
N LEU A 40 1.63 7.09 26.10
CA LEU A 40 2.38 7.97 25.20
C LEU A 40 1.59 9.22 24.83
N ILE A 41 0.26 9.17 24.84
CA ILE A 41 -0.62 10.26 24.39
C ILE A 41 -1.38 10.97 25.52
N SER A 42 -1.31 10.46 26.75
CA SER A 42 -2.00 11.05 27.90
C SER A 42 -1.52 12.47 28.19
N GLY A 43 -2.46 13.42 28.29
CA GLY A 43 -2.17 14.83 28.56
C GLY A 43 -1.50 15.60 27.42
N LYS A 44 -1.33 14.98 26.24
CA LYS A 44 -0.77 15.62 25.04
C LYS A 44 -1.87 16.22 24.17
N ARG A 45 -1.55 17.30 23.47
CA ARG A 45 -2.32 17.88 22.37
C ARG A 45 -1.95 17.16 21.09
N LEU A 46 -2.91 16.47 20.48
CA LEU A 46 -2.67 15.54 19.39
C LEU A 46 -3.11 16.11 18.06
N ALA A 47 -2.36 15.80 17.01
CA ALA A 47 -2.89 15.75 15.65
C ALA A 47 -2.96 14.30 15.18
N VAL A 48 -3.86 14.00 14.23
CA VAL A 48 -4.00 12.66 13.66
C VAL A 48 -3.93 12.72 12.14
N VAL A 49 -3.00 11.99 11.54
CA VAL A 49 -2.96 11.73 10.10
C VAL A 49 -3.81 10.50 9.85
N ALA A 50 -4.95 10.70 9.18
CA ALA A 50 -5.97 9.67 9.02
C ALA A 50 -6.77 9.83 7.72
N ASN A 51 -7.35 8.72 7.28
CA ASN A 51 -8.33 8.66 6.20
C ASN A 51 -9.42 7.63 6.55
N GLN A 52 -10.25 7.24 5.58
CA GLN A 52 -11.37 6.32 5.82
C GLN A 52 -10.94 4.94 6.33
N THR A 53 -9.67 4.57 6.20
CA THR A 53 -9.13 3.28 6.63
C THR A 53 -8.71 3.25 8.10
N SER A 54 -8.64 4.42 8.76
CA SER A 54 -8.19 4.61 10.14
C SER A 54 -9.23 4.11 11.15
N MET A 55 -9.61 2.84 11.04
CA MET A 55 -10.67 2.22 11.81
C MET A 55 -10.10 1.39 12.96
N VAL A 56 -10.76 1.51 14.11
CA VAL A 56 -10.61 0.68 15.31
C VAL A 56 -11.89 -0.15 15.44
N GLY A 57 -11.84 -1.40 14.99
CA GLY A 57 -13.04 -2.20 14.76
C GLY A 57 -13.97 -1.52 13.75
N LYS A 58 -15.13 -1.04 14.22
CA LYS A 58 -16.15 -0.35 13.40
C LYS A 58 -16.19 1.17 13.61
N THR A 59 -15.33 1.71 14.46
CA THR A 59 -15.31 3.13 14.81
C THR A 59 -14.02 3.77 14.29
N HIS A 60 -14.10 4.98 13.77
CA HIS A 60 -12.91 5.69 13.32
C HIS A 60 -11.97 6.02 14.51
N LEU A 61 -10.66 6.03 14.30
CA LEU A 61 -9.65 6.27 15.34
C LEU A 61 -9.90 7.62 16.04
N VAL A 62 -10.08 8.70 15.29
CA VAL A 62 -10.41 10.03 15.83
C VAL A 62 -11.64 10.01 16.74
N ASP A 63 -12.72 9.32 16.34
CA ASP A 63 -13.93 9.21 17.16
C ASP A 63 -13.66 8.40 18.43
N THR A 64 -12.87 7.33 18.32
CA THR A 64 -12.43 6.49 19.43
C THR A 64 -11.62 7.31 20.45
N LEU A 65 -10.58 7.99 20.00
CA LEU A 65 -9.71 8.82 20.85
C LEU A 65 -10.47 9.97 21.51
N LYS A 66 -11.37 10.63 20.76
CA LYS A 66 -12.22 11.69 21.31
C LYS A 66 -13.17 11.15 22.40
N SER A 67 -13.76 9.97 22.18
CA SER A 67 -14.65 9.34 23.18
C SER A 67 -13.91 8.95 24.47
N LEU A 68 -12.60 8.68 24.39
CA LEU A 68 -11.73 8.41 25.52
C LEU A 68 -11.21 9.68 26.21
N GLY A 69 -11.58 10.87 25.71
CA GLY A 69 -11.22 12.16 26.32
C GLY A 69 -9.86 12.71 25.92
N TYR A 70 -9.22 12.19 24.86
CA TYR A 70 -7.97 12.74 24.34
C TYR A 70 -8.18 14.06 23.61
N ASP A 71 -7.22 14.97 23.73
CA ASP A 71 -7.27 16.31 23.15
C ASP A 71 -6.74 16.30 21.70
N ILE A 72 -7.65 16.18 20.73
CA ILE A 72 -7.33 16.18 19.30
C ILE A 72 -7.59 17.58 18.73
N ARG A 73 -6.54 18.23 18.24
CA ARG A 73 -6.54 19.62 17.78
C ARG A 73 -6.61 19.77 16.26
N ALA A 74 -6.09 18.80 15.52
CA ALA A 74 -6.09 18.81 14.06
C ALA A 74 -6.14 17.39 13.49
N ILE A 75 -6.68 17.29 12.28
CA ILE A 75 -6.67 16.10 11.44
C ILE A 75 -5.95 16.44 10.15
N PHE A 76 -4.99 15.64 9.76
CA PHE A 76 -4.31 15.74 8.49
C PHE A 76 -4.82 14.64 7.55
N ALA A 77 -5.37 15.03 6.39
CA ALA A 77 -5.98 14.10 5.45
C ALA A 77 -5.19 14.06 4.12
N PRO A 78 -4.82 12.88 3.60
CA PRO A 78 -4.12 12.75 2.31
C PRO A 78 -5.10 12.79 1.11
N GLU A 79 -4.64 12.29 -0.05
CA GLU A 79 -5.26 12.32 -1.39
C GLU A 79 -6.75 11.96 -1.53
N HIS A 80 -7.31 11.14 -0.63
CA HIS A 80 -8.72 10.68 -0.70
C HIS A 80 -9.59 11.21 0.45
N GLY A 81 -9.05 12.18 1.20
CA GLY A 81 -9.76 12.84 2.29
C GLY A 81 -9.86 12.00 3.55
N PHE A 82 -10.65 12.50 4.50
CA PHE A 82 -10.72 11.95 5.85
C PHE A 82 -11.76 10.83 6.01
N ARG A 83 -13.03 11.07 5.62
CA ARG A 83 -14.13 10.08 5.77
C ARG A 83 -14.57 9.43 4.46
N GLY A 84 -13.71 9.44 3.43
CA GLY A 84 -14.04 8.87 2.11
C GLY A 84 -15.15 9.60 1.36
N MET A 85 -15.42 10.86 1.73
CA MET A 85 -16.41 11.73 1.08
C MET A 85 -15.82 12.53 -0.10
N ALA A 86 -14.50 12.47 -0.32
CA ALA A 86 -13.82 13.16 -1.41
C ALA A 86 -13.57 12.21 -2.59
N ASP A 87 -13.80 12.68 -3.81
CA ASP A 87 -13.43 11.95 -5.03
C ASP A 87 -11.89 11.86 -5.17
N ALA A 88 -11.40 10.82 -5.86
CA ALA A 88 -9.97 10.71 -6.17
C ALA A 88 -9.52 11.92 -7.03
N GLY A 89 -8.56 12.69 -6.54
CA GLY A 89 -8.11 13.93 -7.19
C GLY A 89 -9.05 15.13 -7.01
N GLY A 90 -10.13 15.00 -6.23
CA GLY A 90 -10.98 16.12 -5.84
C GLY A 90 -10.26 17.06 -4.88
N HIS A 91 -10.49 18.37 -5.00
CA HIS A 91 -9.94 19.35 -4.05
C HIS A 91 -10.53 19.07 -2.67
N ILE A 92 -9.69 18.61 -1.74
CA ILE A 92 -10.02 18.60 -0.32
C ILE A 92 -9.65 20.00 0.18
N GLU A 93 -10.66 20.85 0.36
CA GLU A 93 -10.47 22.14 1.02
C GLU A 93 -10.32 21.92 2.52
N ASP A 94 -9.49 22.75 3.16
CA ASP A 94 -9.41 22.80 4.61
C ASP A 94 -10.81 23.05 5.18
N GLY A 95 -11.16 22.30 6.21
CA GLY A 95 -12.52 22.29 6.73
C GLY A 95 -12.59 21.86 8.18
N ARG A 96 -13.77 21.46 8.61
CA ARG A 96 -14.00 20.81 9.90
C ARG A 96 -14.72 19.51 9.68
N ASP A 97 -14.32 18.48 10.40
CA ASP A 97 -15.07 17.23 10.42
C ASP A 97 -16.45 17.50 11.05
N PRO A 98 -17.57 17.29 10.32
CA PRO A 98 -18.90 17.62 10.83
C PRO A 98 -19.27 16.86 12.12
N SER A 99 -18.71 15.66 12.31
CA SER A 99 -19.02 14.79 13.45
C SER A 99 -18.31 15.26 14.73
N THR A 100 -17.06 15.71 14.60
CA THR A 100 -16.22 16.04 15.76
C THR A 100 -15.99 17.54 15.95
N GLY A 101 -16.20 18.36 14.91
CA GLY A 101 -15.85 19.77 14.86
C GLY A 101 -14.36 20.05 14.73
N ILE A 102 -13.51 19.02 14.67
CA ILE A 102 -12.05 19.16 14.62
C ILE A 102 -11.63 19.68 13.24
N PRO A 103 -10.68 20.64 13.15
CA PRO A 103 -10.10 21.08 11.89
C PRO A 103 -9.51 19.92 11.08
N VAL A 104 -9.80 19.90 9.78
CA VAL A 104 -9.24 18.95 8.81
C VAL A 104 -8.40 19.75 7.81
N ILE A 105 -7.13 19.39 7.69
CA ILE A 105 -6.14 20.05 6.85
C ILE A 105 -5.71 19.08 5.76
N SER A 106 -5.74 19.52 4.50
CA SER A 106 -5.37 18.70 3.35
C SER A 106 -3.85 18.61 3.19
N LEU A 107 -3.33 17.37 3.12
CA LEU A 107 -1.94 17.05 2.75
C LEU A 107 -1.86 16.52 1.30
N TYR A 108 -2.66 17.10 0.40
CA TYR A 108 -2.62 16.77 -1.02
C TYR A 108 -2.76 18.00 -1.93
N GLY A 109 -2.23 17.89 -3.15
CA GLY A 109 -2.30 18.93 -4.17
C GLY A 109 -1.28 20.04 -3.91
N LYS A 110 -1.71 21.15 -3.29
CA LYS A 110 -0.84 22.32 -3.08
C LYS A 110 0.14 22.13 -1.92
N ASN A 111 -0.23 21.33 -0.93
CA ASN A 111 0.54 21.10 0.29
C ASN A 111 0.62 19.60 0.55
N PHE A 112 1.82 19.01 0.58
CA PHE A 112 2.02 17.59 0.96
C PHE A 112 2.59 17.42 2.37
N LYS A 113 3.05 18.51 2.97
CA LYS A 113 3.74 18.57 4.26
C LYS A 113 2.95 19.49 5.20
N PRO A 114 2.67 19.09 6.46
CA PRO A 114 2.14 20.00 7.47
C PRO A 114 3.02 21.24 7.58
N ARG A 115 2.43 22.43 7.60
CA ARG A 115 3.17 23.67 7.79
C ARG A 115 3.53 23.83 9.27
N PRO A 116 4.57 24.62 9.60
CA PRO A 116 4.90 24.92 11.00
C PRO A 116 3.69 25.41 11.81
N GLU A 117 2.85 26.27 11.21
CA GLU A 117 1.67 26.82 11.88
C GLU A 117 0.61 25.75 12.17
N ASP A 118 0.53 24.69 11.34
CA ASP A 118 -0.38 23.57 11.55
C ASP A 118 0.05 22.67 12.74
N LEU A 119 1.31 22.80 13.19
CA LEU A 119 1.90 22.05 14.29
C LEU A 119 2.07 22.87 15.58
N GLU A 120 1.71 24.16 15.57
CA GLU A 120 1.79 25.00 16.75
C GLU A 120 0.93 24.47 17.90
N GLY A 121 1.58 24.22 19.04
CA GLY A 121 0.90 23.67 20.21
C GLY A 121 0.46 22.21 20.07
N ILE A 122 0.97 21.47 19.08
CA ILE A 122 0.82 20.02 18.98
C ILE A 122 2.02 19.36 19.67
N ASP A 123 1.77 18.40 20.56
CA ASP A 123 2.82 17.66 21.28
C ASP A 123 3.18 16.35 20.57
N ALA A 124 2.21 15.71 19.91
CA ALA A 124 2.42 14.50 19.12
C ALA A 124 1.47 14.40 17.92
N VAL A 125 1.96 13.80 16.83
CA VAL A 125 1.17 13.40 15.66
C VAL A 125 1.04 11.89 15.63
N LEU A 126 -0.19 11.38 15.66
CA LEU A 126 -0.50 9.97 15.41
C LEU A 126 -0.68 9.75 13.91
N PHE A 127 0.07 8.82 13.32
CA PHE A 127 -0.09 8.39 11.94
C PHE A 127 -0.79 7.03 11.90
N ASP A 128 -2.00 6.97 11.33
CA ASP A 128 -2.77 5.73 11.22
C ASP A 128 -3.45 5.65 9.86
N ILE A 129 -2.83 5.00 8.87
CA ILE A 129 -3.40 4.83 7.53
C ILE A 129 -3.03 3.44 6.99
N GLN A 130 -3.99 2.74 6.38
CA GLN A 130 -3.76 1.48 5.70
C GLN A 130 -3.10 1.73 4.33
N ASP A 131 -1.85 1.30 4.21
CA ASP A 131 -1.10 1.25 2.95
C ASP A 131 -1.34 -0.07 2.19
N VAL A 132 -0.79 -0.21 0.98
CA VAL A 132 -0.89 -1.42 0.14
C VAL A 132 0.45 -2.03 -0.27
N GLY A 133 1.58 -1.50 0.20
CA GLY A 133 2.90 -2.11 0.03
C GLY A 133 3.57 -1.84 -1.30
N ALA A 134 3.18 -0.78 -2.00
CA ALA A 134 3.72 -0.41 -3.30
C ALA A 134 4.30 1.02 -3.26
N ARG A 135 5.49 1.21 -3.82
CA ARG A 135 6.24 2.48 -3.80
C ARG A 135 5.46 3.69 -4.31
N PHE A 136 4.67 3.49 -5.36
CA PHE A 136 3.86 4.54 -5.96
C PHE A 136 2.48 4.70 -5.29
N TYR A 137 2.20 3.99 -4.19
CA TYR A 137 1.08 4.31 -3.32
C TYR A 137 1.52 5.37 -2.30
N THR A 138 0.91 6.55 -2.35
CA THR A 138 1.50 7.80 -1.86
C THR A 138 1.49 7.99 -0.34
N TYR A 139 0.93 7.06 0.44
CA TYR A 139 0.85 7.23 1.90
C TYR A 139 2.21 7.11 2.59
N ILE A 140 3.16 6.35 2.04
CA ILE A 140 4.56 6.37 2.50
C ILE A 140 5.26 7.71 2.22
N SER A 141 4.84 8.43 1.19
CA SER A 141 5.32 9.79 0.89
C SER A 141 4.68 10.83 1.81
N THR A 142 3.39 10.68 2.13
CA THR A 142 2.75 11.48 3.19
C THR A 142 3.45 11.26 4.53
N LEU A 143 3.77 10.02 4.89
CA LEU A 143 4.53 9.68 6.09
C LEU A 143 5.88 10.39 6.14
N HIS A 144 6.65 10.38 5.05
CA HIS A 144 7.92 11.10 4.96
C HIS A 144 7.76 12.57 5.36
N TYR A 145 6.82 13.27 4.73
CA TYR A 145 6.64 14.70 4.98
C TYR A 145 6.11 15.00 6.38
N VAL A 146 5.23 14.14 6.91
CA VAL A 146 4.76 14.26 8.30
C VAL A 146 5.92 14.08 9.27
N MET A 147 6.76 13.05 9.07
CA MET A 147 7.93 12.80 9.91
C MET A 147 8.93 13.96 9.85
N GLU A 148 9.18 14.50 8.65
CA GLU A 148 10.03 15.67 8.44
C GLU A 148 9.49 16.90 9.17
N ALA A 149 8.20 17.20 9.03
CA ALA A 149 7.56 18.32 9.71
C ALA A 149 7.60 18.15 11.24
N CYS A 150 7.37 16.94 11.74
CA CYS A 150 7.50 16.64 13.17
C CYS A 150 8.92 16.86 13.69
N ALA A 151 9.93 16.41 12.94
CA ALA A 151 11.34 16.56 13.30
C ALA A 151 11.76 18.03 13.34
N GLU A 152 11.34 18.84 12.36
CA GLU A 152 11.65 20.27 12.29
C GLU A 152 10.96 21.09 13.39
N ASN A 153 9.78 20.66 13.85
CA ASN A 153 8.97 21.40 14.83
C ASN A 153 9.02 20.79 16.24
N ASN A 154 9.94 19.86 16.49
CA ASN A 154 10.13 19.21 17.79
C ASN A 154 8.86 18.49 18.31
N VAL A 155 8.03 17.97 17.40
CA VAL A 155 6.81 17.21 17.69
C VAL A 155 7.11 15.70 17.62
N GLU A 156 6.54 14.90 18.51
CA GLU A 156 6.69 13.43 18.44
C GLU A 156 5.83 12.85 17.32
N CYS A 157 6.38 11.91 16.54
CA CYS A 157 5.61 11.15 15.55
C CYS A 157 5.36 9.73 16.08
N ILE A 158 4.10 9.34 16.20
CA ILE A 158 3.68 8.02 16.69
C ILE A 158 2.97 7.30 15.55
N VAL A 159 3.59 6.26 14.97
CA VAL A 159 2.99 5.45 13.91
C VAL A 159 2.23 4.29 14.53
N LEU A 160 0.93 4.26 14.30
CA LEU A 160 0.05 3.14 14.63
C LEU A 160 0.11 2.15 13.47
N ASP A 161 0.97 1.14 13.59
CA ASP A 161 1.32 0.31 12.45
C ASP A 161 0.14 -0.54 11.96
N ARG A 162 0.15 -0.89 10.67
CA ARG A 162 -0.87 -1.72 10.03
C ARG A 162 -0.21 -2.81 9.17
N PRO A 163 -0.81 -4.01 9.07
CA PRO A 163 -0.33 -5.05 8.18
C PRO A 163 -0.19 -4.54 6.74
N ASN A 164 0.87 -4.98 6.05
CA ASN A 164 1.04 -4.72 4.63
C ASN A 164 0.42 -5.89 3.83
N PRO A 165 -0.63 -5.67 3.00
CA PRO A 165 -1.21 -6.76 2.20
C PRO A 165 -0.23 -7.38 1.20
N ASN A 166 0.74 -6.61 0.71
CA ASN A 166 1.84 -7.05 -0.14
C ASN A 166 3.14 -7.19 0.66
N GLY A 167 3.06 -7.44 1.97
CA GLY A 167 4.20 -7.58 2.89
C GLY A 167 5.01 -8.86 2.70
N PHE A 168 4.48 -9.82 1.96
CA PHE A 168 4.99 -11.19 1.80
C PHE A 168 6.09 -11.37 0.78
N TYR A 169 6.45 -10.31 0.04
CA TYR A 169 7.51 -10.36 -0.96
C TYR A 169 8.17 -8.99 -1.14
N VAL A 170 9.33 -9.00 -1.81
CA VAL A 170 10.08 -7.80 -2.21
C VAL A 170 10.41 -7.94 -3.67
N ASP A 171 10.09 -6.92 -4.47
CA ASP A 171 10.31 -7.01 -5.90
C ASP A 171 10.25 -5.66 -6.62
N GLY A 172 10.81 -5.60 -7.83
CA GLY A 172 10.88 -4.39 -8.63
C GLY A 172 12.24 -3.70 -8.59
N ASN A 173 12.48 -2.83 -9.57
CA ASN A 173 13.72 -2.08 -9.64
C ASN A 173 13.84 -1.07 -8.48
N ILE A 174 15.08 -0.82 -8.05
CA ILE A 174 15.42 0.32 -7.19
C ILE A 174 15.37 1.59 -8.07
N PRO A 175 14.73 2.68 -7.62
CA PRO A 175 14.56 3.88 -8.43
C PRO A 175 15.86 4.68 -8.42
N ASP A 176 16.16 5.32 -9.54
CA ASP A 176 17.13 6.39 -9.62
C ASP A 176 16.56 7.61 -8.87
N THR A 177 17.27 8.06 -7.84
CA THR A 177 16.85 9.16 -6.98
C THR A 177 16.82 10.51 -7.71
N SER A 178 17.40 10.62 -8.91
CA SER A 178 17.22 11.78 -9.79
C SER A 178 15.78 11.92 -10.32
N TYR A 179 14.99 10.83 -10.31
CA TYR A 179 13.57 10.79 -10.65
C TYR A 179 12.65 10.88 -9.43
N ARG A 180 13.19 11.31 -8.27
CA ARG A 180 12.43 11.46 -7.03
C ARG A 180 11.17 12.29 -7.27
N SER A 181 10.04 11.74 -6.84
CA SER A 181 8.73 12.40 -6.91
C SER A 181 7.83 11.92 -5.77
N PHE A 182 6.62 12.47 -5.67
CA PHE A 182 5.67 12.06 -4.64
C PHE A 182 5.23 10.58 -4.74
N VAL A 183 5.41 9.93 -5.91
CA VAL A 183 5.15 8.48 -6.11
C VAL A 183 6.42 7.64 -6.05
N GLY A 184 7.54 8.21 -5.59
CA GLY A 184 8.84 7.54 -5.52
C GLY A 184 9.87 8.39 -4.78
N MET A 185 9.72 8.51 -3.46
CA MET A 185 10.55 9.40 -2.64
C MET A 185 11.93 8.79 -2.30
N HIS A 186 11.97 7.49 -2.07
CA HIS A 186 13.12 6.80 -1.49
C HIS A 186 13.64 5.69 -2.42
N PRO A 187 14.93 5.29 -2.27
CA PRO A 187 15.53 4.20 -3.02
C PRO A 187 15.05 2.82 -2.54
N VAL A 188 13.74 2.58 -2.61
CA VAL A 188 13.09 1.32 -2.27
C VAL A 188 12.54 0.64 -3.54
N PRO A 189 12.49 -0.70 -3.62
CA PRO A 189 11.90 -1.38 -4.76
C PRO A 189 10.40 -1.09 -4.87
N ILE A 190 9.80 -1.47 -6.00
CA ILE A 190 8.37 -1.21 -6.25
C ILE A 190 7.51 -1.85 -5.16
N VAL A 191 7.77 -3.10 -4.82
CA VAL A 191 7.18 -3.78 -3.67
C VAL A 191 8.27 -3.90 -2.62
N HIS A 192 8.14 -3.13 -1.55
CA HIS A 192 9.15 -3.04 -0.51
C HIS A 192 8.98 -4.12 0.58
N GLY A 193 7.80 -4.73 0.67
CA GLY A 193 7.52 -5.81 1.63
C GLY A 193 7.67 -5.40 3.08
N MET A 194 7.43 -4.13 3.42
CA MET A 194 7.55 -3.56 4.77
C MET A 194 6.21 -2.97 5.20
N THR A 195 5.88 -3.02 6.49
CA THR A 195 4.78 -2.23 7.03
C THR A 195 5.11 -0.75 7.04
N ILE A 196 4.10 0.09 7.28
CA ILE A 196 4.30 1.54 7.32
C ILE A 196 5.15 1.95 8.54
N GLY A 197 5.06 1.23 9.65
CA GLY A 197 5.91 1.41 10.83
C GLY A 197 7.37 1.01 10.59
N GLU A 198 7.63 -0.11 9.93
CA GLU A 198 8.99 -0.49 9.52
C GLU A 198 9.58 0.51 8.53
N TYR A 199 8.75 0.98 7.59
CA TYR A 199 9.15 2.00 6.63
C TYR A 199 9.48 3.33 7.32
N ALA A 200 8.71 3.75 8.33
CA ALA A 200 9.01 4.92 9.16
C ALA A 200 10.39 4.79 9.83
N ARG A 201 10.69 3.63 10.44
CA ARG A 201 12.00 3.37 11.05
C ARG A 201 13.12 3.44 10.04
N MET A 202 12.89 2.99 8.81
CA MET A 202 13.86 3.06 7.72
C MET A 202 14.08 4.49 7.24
N ILE A 203 13.02 5.29 7.07
CA ILE A 203 13.11 6.73 6.72
C ILE A 203 14.01 7.44 7.73
N ASP A 204 13.70 7.30 9.03
CA ASP A 204 14.46 7.97 10.06
C ASP A 204 15.88 7.41 10.15
N GLY A 205 16.04 6.08 10.20
CA GLY A 205 17.33 5.39 10.38
C GLY A 205 18.36 5.66 9.29
N GLU A 206 17.93 5.61 8.02
CA GLU A 206 18.77 5.91 6.86
C GLU A 206 18.98 7.42 6.64
N GLY A 207 18.39 8.28 7.49
CA GLY A 207 18.57 9.73 7.43
C GLY A 207 18.01 10.35 6.16
N TRP A 208 16.87 9.86 5.68
CA TRP A 208 16.25 10.32 4.43
C TRP A 208 15.49 11.64 4.56
N LEU A 209 15.24 12.11 5.78
CA LEU A 209 14.61 13.41 6.04
C LEU A 209 15.56 14.56 5.65
N SER A 210 15.00 15.65 5.12
CA SER A 210 15.79 16.78 4.64
C SER A 210 16.56 17.47 5.76
N GLY A 211 17.72 18.04 5.44
CA GLY A 211 18.57 18.73 6.43
C GLY A 211 19.20 17.82 7.49
N GLY A 212 19.06 16.50 7.36
CA GLY A 212 19.59 15.53 8.31
C GLY A 212 18.87 15.50 9.66
N VAL A 213 17.66 16.08 9.73
CA VAL A 213 16.84 16.04 10.94
C VAL A 213 16.46 14.60 11.29
N ARG A 214 16.23 14.35 12.58
CA ARG A 214 15.77 13.05 13.09
C ARG A 214 14.45 13.22 13.79
N CYS A 215 13.51 12.35 13.47
CA CYS A 215 12.18 12.38 14.05
C CYS A 215 12.21 11.67 15.42
N ARG A 216 11.55 12.24 16.43
CA ARG A 216 11.20 11.44 17.63
C ARG A 216 10.09 10.48 17.25
N LEU A 217 10.48 9.31 16.77
CA LEU A 217 9.58 8.30 16.24
C LEU A 217 9.30 7.21 17.29
N THR A 218 8.01 6.95 17.52
CA THR A 218 7.55 5.75 18.21
C THR A 218 6.67 4.94 17.25
N VAL A 219 6.86 3.62 17.18
CA VAL A 219 6.01 2.72 16.39
C VAL A 219 5.26 1.76 17.31
N VAL A 220 3.94 1.74 17.20
CA VAL A 220 3.08 0.76 17.87
C VAL A 220 2.85 -0.40 16.91
N ALA A 221 3.62 -1.47 17.09
CA ALA A 221 3.59 -2.64 16.22
C ALA A 221 2.25 -3.39 16.29
N CYS A 222 1.93 -4.07 15.19
CA CYS A 222 0.81 -5.01 15.14
C CYS A 222 1.05 -6.20 16.07
N ARG A 223 -0.03 -6.85 16.53
CA ARG A 223 0.04 -8.21 17.08
C ARG A 223 -0.46 -9.21 16.04
N ASN A 224 -0.03 -10.46 16.16
CA ASN A 224 -0.47 -11.57 15.30
C ASN A 224 -0.23 -11.33 13.80
N TYR A 225 0.87 -10.65 13.45
CA TYR A 225 1.28 -10.39 12.08
C TYR A 225 2.75 -10.78 11.89
N ASP A 226 3.03 -11.43 10.76
CA ASP A 226 4.36 -11.63 10.19
C ASP A 226 4.33 -11.36 8.68
N HIS A 227 5.49 -11.34 8.02
CA HIS A 227 5.52 -11.04 6.59
C HIS A 227 4.81 -12.11 5.73
N GLN A 228 4.58 -13.33 6.23
CA GLN A 228 3.85 -14.36 5.49
C GLN A 228 2.34 -14.22 5.61
N THR A 229 1.86 -13.33 6.49
CA THR A 229 0.44 -13.13 6.74
C THR A 229 -0.23 -12.41 5.58
N LEU A 230 -1.11 -13.11 4.85
CA LEU A 230 -1.93 -12.53 3.78
C LEU A 230 -3.13 -11.78 4.39
N TYR A 231 -2.91 -10.50 4.72
CA TYR A 231 -3.92 -9.65 5.33
C TYR A 231 -4.94 -9.14 4.30
N GLU A 232 -6.22 -9.43 4.55
CA GLU A 232 -7.35 -8.88 3.78
C GLU A 232 -7.81 -7.55 4.36
N LEU A 233 -7.92 -6.52 3.51
CA LEU A 233 -8.25 -5.18 3.95
C LEU A 233 -9.74 -5.08 4.34
N PRO A 234 -10.07 -4.68 5.59
CA PRO A 234 -11.46 -4.55 6.00
C PRO A 234 -12.16 -3.32 5.40
N VAL A 235 -11.38 -2.35 4.91
CA VAL A 235 -11.85 -1.11 4.28
C VAL A 235 -11.01 -0.86 3.04
N ARG A 236 -11.66 -0.54 1.91
CA ARG A 236 -10.96 -0.19 0.67
C ARG A 236 -10.00 0.99 0.91
N PRO A 237 -8.73 0.88 0.49
CA PRO A 237 -7.73 1.89 0.78
C PRO A 237 -7.86 3.12 -0.12
N SER A 238 -8.47 2.97 -1.30
CA SER A 238 -8.83 4.07 -2.20
C SER A 238 -10.14 3.77 -2.95
N PRO A 239 -10.78 4.78 -3.59
CA PRO A 239 -11.93 4.54 -4.44
C PRO A 239 -11.66 3.57 -5.60
N ASN A 240 -10.41 3.49 -6.06
CA ASN A 240 -10.02 2.69 -7.22
C ASN A 240 -9.34 1.37 -6.85
N LEU A 241 -9.20 1.02 -5.56
CA LEU A 241 -8.82 -0.31 -5.10
C LEU A 241 -10.00 -0.94 -4.35
N PRO A 242 -11.06 -1.36 -5.06
CA PRO A 242 -12.33 -1.71 -4.45
C PRO A 242 -12.31 -3.04 -3.66
N ASN A 243 -11.35 -3.92 -3.93
CA ASN A 243 -11.30 -5.27 -3.36
C ASN A 243 -9.87 -5.81 -3.27
N GLN A 244 -9.70 -6.95 -2.59
CA GLN A 244 -8.39 -7.57 -2.40
C GLN A 244 -7.72 -8.00 -3.72
N ASN A 245 -8.50 -8.43 -4.72
CA ASN A 245 -7.98 -8.75 -6.06
C ASN A 245 -7.24 -7.55 -6.67
N SER A 246 -7.85 -6.35 -6.63
CA SER A 246 -7.21 -5.11 -7.09
C SER A 246 -5.98 -4.73 -6.27
N VAL A 247 -5.96 -5.00 -4.96
CA VAL A 247 -4.80 -4.73 -4.08
C VAL A 247 -3.58 -5.57 -4.45
N TYR A 248 -3.78 -6.86 -4.77
CA TYR A 248 -2.69 -7.72 -5.22
C TYR A 248 -2.24 -7.45 -6.66
N LEU A 249 -3.16 -7.03 -7.54
CA LEU A 249 -2.83 -6.65 -8.91
C LEU A 249 -2.16 -5.28 -9.02
N TYR A 250 -2.44 -4.37 -8.08
CA TYR A 250 -2.00 -2.97 -8.11
C TYR A 250 -0.52 -2.79 -8.42
N PRO A 251 0.44 -3.51 -7.77
CA PRO A 251 1.86 -3.32 -8.03
C PRO A 251 2.28 -3.60 -9.49
N SER A 252 1.54 -4.46 -10.21
CA SER A 252 1.82 -4.79 -11.62
C SER A 252 0.98 -3.94 -12.58
N ILE A 253 -0.29 -3.70 -12.27
CA ILE A 253 -1.22 -2.99 -13.16
C ILE A 253 -1.03 -1.47 -13.12
N CYS A 254 -0.49 -0.91 -12.04
CA CYS A 254 -0.29 0.54 -11.93
C CYS A 254 0.67 1.12 -12.97
N PHE A 255 1.56 0.31 -13.55
CA PHE A 255 2.38 0.73 -14.69
C PHE A 255 1.57 1.29 -15.87
N PHE A 256 0.33 0.83 -16.06
CA PHE A 256 -0.54 1.32 -17.12
C PHE A 256 -0.96 2.79 -16.94
N GLU A 257 -0.85 3.39 -15.76
CA GLU A 257 -0.99 4.85 -15.59
C GLU A 257 0.11 5.62 -16.35
N GLY A 258 1.26 4.98 -16.56
CA GLY A 258 2.34 5.46 -17.41
C GLY A 258 2.15 5.15 -18.90
N THR A 259 0.99 4.68 -19.35
CA THR A 259 0.76 4.28 -20.74
C THR A 259 -0.44 4.98 -21.35
N THR A 260 -0.70 4.72 -22.63
CA THR A 260 -1.93 5.15 -23.31
C THR A 260 -3.12 4.21 -23.11
N LEU A 261 -2.97 3.14 -22.33
CA LEU A 261 -4.05 2.19 -22.03
C LEU A 261 -4.86 2.64 -20.81
N SER A 262 -6.12 2.23 -20.78
CA SER A 262 -6.93 2.27 -19.56
C SER A 262 -6.61 1.04 -18.70
N LEU A 263 -6.58 1.22 -17.39
CA LEU A 263 -6.49 0.15 -16.39
C LEU A 263 -7.82 -0.10 -15.65
N GLY A 264 -8.93 0.34 -16.24
CA GLY A 264 -10.28 0.11 -15.70
C GLY A 264 -10.80 1.18 -14.75
N ARG A 265 -10.09 2.29 -14.52
CA ARG A 265 -10.69 3.48 -13.89
C ARG A 265 -11.92 3.91 -14.71
N GLY A 266 -13.00 4.27 -14.04
CA GLY A 266 -14.29 4.53 -14.69
C GLY A 266 -15.16 3.28 -14.92
N THR A 267 -14.75 2.12 -14.41
CA THR A 267 -15.55 0.88 -14.40
C THR A 267 -15.79 0.42 -12.97
N ALA A 268 -16.51 -0.68 -12.78
CA ALA A 268 -16.67 -1.31 -11.47
C ALA A 268 -15.42 -2.10 -11.00
N PHE A 269 -14.40 -2.23 -11.86
CA PHE A 269 -13.24 -3.11 -11.65
C PHE A 269 -11.89 -2.42 -12.00
N PRO A 270 -11.61 -1.22 -11.46
CA PRO A 270 -10.30 -0.58 -11.61
C PRO A 270 -9.17 -1.49 -11.10
N PHE A 271 -8.01 -1.40 -11.78
CA PHE A 271 -6.81 -2.21 -11.59
C PHE A 271 -6.99 -3.73 -11.75
N GLN A 272 -8.12 -4.17 -12.32
CA GLN A 272 -8.40 -5.58 -12.59
C GLN A 272 -8.56 -5.85 -14.08
N VAL A 273 -8.19 -4.89 -14.93
CA VAL A 273 -8.19 -4.98 -16.39
C VAL A 273 -7.13 -4.05 -16.95
N TYR A 274 -6.74 -4.26 -18.20
CA TYR A 274 -6.10 -3.22 -19.01
C TYR A 274 -6.54 -3.31 -20.46
N GLY A 275 -6.62 -2.18 -21.15
CA GLY A 275 -7.08 -2.16 -22.54
C GLY A 275 -6.98 -0.82 -23.24
N SER A 276 -7.13 -0.85 -24.57
CA SER A 276 -7.22 0.33 -25.44
C SER A 276 -8.09 0.01 -26.67
N PRO A 277 -8.73 1.02 -27.30
CA PRO A 277 -9.34 0.85 -28.62
C PRO A 277 -8.37 0.34 -29.69
N GLU A 278 -7.06 0.57 -29.50
CA GLU A 278 -6.02 0.17 -30.44
C GLU A 278 -5.51 -1.27 -30.24
N LEU A 279 -5.92 -1.97 -29.17
CA LEU A 279 -5.56 -3.37 -28.94
C LEU A 279 -6.49 -4.34 -29.72
N PRO A 280 -6.00 -5.54 -30.08
CA PRO A 280 -6.81 -6.54 -30.77
C PRO A 280 -7.99 -7.01 -29.91
N ASN A 281 -9.13 -7.25 -30.57
CA ASN A 281 -10.29 -7.86 -29.91
C ASN A 281 -10.05 -9.37 -29.70
N THR A 282 -9.73 -9.74 -28.47
CA THR A 282 -9.52 -11.14 -28.04
C THR A 282 -10.72 -11.72 -27.28
N GLY A 283 -11.89 -11.07 -27.33
CA GLY A 283 -13.12 -11.55 -26.68
C GLY A 283 -13.51 -10.83 -25.40
N PHE A 284 -12.64 -9.97 -24.86
CA PHE A 284 -12.95 -9.10 -23.72
C PHE A 284 -12.90 -7.62 -24.11
N SER A 285 -13.84 -6.83 -23.56
CA SER A 285 -13.86 -5.38 -23.74
C SER A 285 -14.54 -4.67 -22.57
N PHE A 286 -14.23 -3.39 -22.39
CA PHE A 286 -14.85 -2.53 -21.40
C PHE A 286 -14.87 -1.07 -21.87
N THR A 287 -15.68 -0.23 -21.25
CA THR A 287 -15.76 1.21 -21.58
C THR A 287 -15.70 2.02 -20.30
N PRO A 288 -14.62 2.79 -20.06
CA PRO A 288 -14.53 3.73 -18.95
C PRO A 288 -15.64 4.77 -18.99
N GLN A 289 -16.30 5.01 -17.86
CA GLN A 289 -17.37 6.01 -17.69
C GLN A 289 -16.99 7.00 -16.59
N SER A 290 -17.61 8.18 -16.61
CA SER A 290 -17.48 9.14 -15.51
C SER A 290 -18.27 8.62 -14.30
N VAL A 291 -17.57 8.33 -13.21
CA VAL A 291 -18.15 7.80 -11.97
C VAL A 291 -17.55 8.52 -10.75
N SER A 292 -18.20 8.45 -9.59
CA SER A 292 -17.59 8.95 -8.35
C SER A 292 -16.27 8.20 -8.08
N GLY A 293 -15.23 8.95 -7.73
CA GLY A 293 -13.86 8.45 -7.61
C GLY A 293 -13.07 8.33 -8.94
N ALA A 294 -13.69 8.60 -10.10
CA ALA A 294 -13.03 8.68 -11.40
C ALA A 294 -13.89 9.48 -12.40
N THR A 295 -13.93 10.81 -12.26
CA THR A 295 -14.77 11.69 -13.09
C THR A 295 -14.23 11.88 -14.51
N ASN A 296 -12.90 11.84 -14.68
CA ASN A 296 -12.19 11.97 -15.96
C ASN A 296 -11.21 10.79 -16.15
N PRO A 297 -11.68 9.54 -16.26
CA PRO A 297 -10.80 8.39 -16.38
C PRO A 297 -10.08 8.36 -17.76
N PRO A 298 -8.90 7.72 -17.86
CA PRO A 298 -8.26 7.44 -19.13
C PRO A 298 -9.21 6.72 -20.09
N LEU A 299 -9.27 7.20 -21.34
CA LEU A 299 -10.12 6.66 -22.41
C LEU A 299 -11.63 6.74 -22.10
N LEU A 300 -12.07 7.78 -21.37
CA LEU A 300 -13.49 8.06 -21.09
C LEU A 300 -14.37 7.93 -22.34
N GLY A 301 -15.38 7.08 -22.26
CA GLY A 301 -16.37 6.84 -23.31
C GLY A 301 -15.89 5.98 -24.47
N GLN A 302 -14.64 5.48 -24.46
CA GLN A 302 -14.07 4.71 -25.56
C GLN A 302 -14.11 3.21 -25.26
N LEU A 303 -14.57 2.41 -26.24
CA LEU A 303 -14.54 0.95 -26.15
C LEU A 303 -13.10 0.44 -26.22
N CYS A 304 -12.65 -0.18 -25.14
CA CYS A 304 -11.31 -0.72 -24.98
C CYS A 304 -11.33 -2.25 -25.10
N TYR A 305 -10.43 -2.81 -25.90
CA TYR A 305 -10.16 -4.25 -25.93
C TYR A 305 -8.89 -4.54 -25.11
N GLY A 306 -8.79 -5.72 -24.52
CA GLY A 306 -7.61 -6.08 -23.74
C GLY A 306 -7.82 -7.28 -22.84
N THR A 307 -7.24 -7.23 -21.65
CA THR A 307 -7.16 -8.38 -20.74
C THR A 307 -8.07 -8.20 -19.52
N ASP A 308 -8.78 -9.27 -19.18
CA ASP A 308 -9.62 -9.37 -18.00
C ASP A 308 -8.87 -10.09 -16.88
N LEU A 309 -8.72 -9.44 -15.72
CA LEU A 309 -8.07 -9.99 -14.52
C LEU A 309 -9.00 -9.91 -13.30
N ARG A 310 -10.32 -9.76 -13.52
CA ARG A 310 -11.32 -9.68 -12.43
C ARG A 310 -11.35 -10.92 -11.56
N ASP A 311 -10.98 -12.07 -12.12
CA ASP A 311 -10.94 -13.37 -11.43
C ASP A 311 -9.50 -13.81 -11.07
N ALA A 312 -8.50 -12.92 -11.17
CA ALA A 312 -7.09 -13.28 -10.95
C ALA A 312 -6.79 -13.95 -9.59
N LEU A 313 -7.48 -13.53 -8.52
CA LEU A 313 -7.41 -14.19 -7.22
C LEU A 313 -8.02 -15.60 -7.22
N ALA A 314 -9.17 -15.78 -7.89
CA ALA A 314 -9.84 -17.08 -7.99
C ALA A 314 -9.08 -18.05 -8.89
N ASP A 315 -8.43 -17.53 -9.93
CA ASP A 315 -7.61 -18.27 -10.89
C ASP A 315 -6.20 -18.58 -10.36
N GLY A 316 -5.84 -18.09 -9.16
CA GLY A 316 -4.53 -18.31 -8.56
C GLY A 316 -3.39 -17.55 -9.24
N LEU A 317 -3.69 -16.48 -9.98
CA LEU A 317 -2.70 -15.56 -10.55
C LEU A 317 -2.13 -14.61 -9.49
N VAL A 318 -2.92 -14.30 -8.45
CA VAL A 318 -2.52 -13.52 -7.28
C VAL A 318 -3.11 -14.12 -5.99
N PRO A 319 -2.53 -13.87 -4.80
CA PRO A 319 -1.23 -13.23 -4.57
C PRO A 319 -0.08 -14.08 -5.14
N SER A 320 0.91 -13.41 -5.74
CA SER A 320 2.13 -14.02 -6.27
C SER A 320 3.34 -13.31 -5.66
N PRO A 321 4.41 -14.02 -5.27
CA PRO A 321 5.60 -13.41 -4.65
C PRO A 321 6.46 -12.65 -5.65
N GLU A 322 5.90 -12.25 -6.80
CA GLU A 322 6.58 -11.55 -7.88
C GLU A 322 5.62 -10.60 -8.63
N LEU A 323 6.16 -9.46 -9.06
CA LEU A 323 5.51 -8.56 -10.02
C LEU A 323 5.38 -9.23 -11.39
N ASN A 324 4.20 -9.12 -11.99
CA ASN A 324 3.97 -9.63 -13.34
C ASN A 324 4.29 -8.55 -14.39
N LEU A 325 5.53 -8.56 -14.89
CA LEU A 325 5.95 -7.74 -16.04
C LEU A 325 5.38 -8.21 -17.37
N GLY A 326 4.92 -9.47 -17.45
CA GLY A 326 4.38 -10.05 -18.67
C GLY A 326 3.21 -9.23 -19.22
N TRP A 327 2.31 -8.75 -18.35
CA TRP A 327 1.16 -7.95 -18.77
C TRP A 327 1.54 -6.65 -19.50
N VAL A 328 2.51 -5.89 -19.00
CA VAL A 328 2.94 -4.64 -19.66
C VAL A 328 3.77 -4.92 -20.92
N ILE A 329 4.57 -5.98 -20.92
CA ILE A 329 5.35 -6.42 -22.10
C ILE A 329 4.40 -6.90 -23.21
N ASP A 330 3.41 -7.72 -22.89
CA ASP A 330 2.42 -8.24 -23.83
C ASP A 330 1.56 -7.11 -24.39
N ALA A 331 1.11 -6.18 -23.54
CA ALA A 331 0.41 -4.99 -23.97
C ALA A 331 1.28 -4.15 -24.93
N TYR A 332 2.54 -3.90 -24.59
CA TYR A 332 3.48 -3.18 -25.46
C TYR A 332 3.64 -3.90 -26.80
N ASN A 333 3.80 -5.21 -26.81
CA ASN A 333 3.99 -6.02 -28.00
C ASN A 333 2.75 -6.06 -28.91
N ASN A 334 1.54 -6.00 -28.36
CA ASN A 334 0.29 -6.01 -29.12
C ASN A 334 -0.18 -4.61 -29.52
N TYR A 335 0.32 -3.53 -28.92
CA TYR A 335 -0.06 -2.17 -29.27
C TYR A 335 0.53 -1.74 -30.63
N PRO A 336 -0.26 -1.22 -31.58
CA PRO A 336 0.22 -0.97 -32.94
C PRO A 336 1.29 0.13 -33.02
N ASP A 337 1.10 1.25 -32.34
CA ASP A 337 2.06 2.37 -32.34
C ASP A 337 2.96 2.36 -31.10
N LYS A 338 4.12 1.71 -31.22
CA LYS A 338 5.12 1.62 -30.13
C LYS A 338 5.64 2.98 -29.65
N SER A 339 5.58 4.01 -30.49
CA SER A 339 6.06 5.35 -30.13
C SER A 339 5.13 6.07 -29.15
N ARG A 340 3.84 5.67 -29.14
CA ARG A 340 2.79 6.25 -28.29
C ARG A 340 2.47 5.40 -27.06
N PHE A 341 2.99 4.19 -26.94
CA PHE A 341 2.60 3.30 -25.83
C PHE A 341 2.94 3.89 -24.46
N PHE A 342 4.19 4.31 -24.25
CA PHE A 342 4.66 4.88 -22.99
C PHE A 342 4.47 6.40 -22.95
N THR A 343 3.92 6.90 -21.85
CA THR A 343 3.95 8.33 -21.51
C THR A 343 5.19 8.62 -20.65
N ARG A 344 5.47 9.91 -20.41
CA ARG A 344 6.54 10.32 -19.49
C ARG A 344 6.32 9.81 -18.06
N TYR A 345 5.08 9.56 -17.67
CA TYR A 345 4.74 9.12 -16.32
C TYR A 345 5.17 7.67 -16.04
N PHE A 346 5.41 6.86 -17.09
CA PHE A 346 5.97 5.52 -16.91
C PHE A 346 7.32 5.56 -16.18
N ASP A 347 8.23 6.43 -16.62
CA ASP A 347 9.55 6.57 -16.01
C ASP A 347 9.45 7.10 -14.57
N VAL A 348 8.41 7.89 -14.26
CA VAL A 348 8.16 8.38 -12.90
C VAL A 348 7.75 7.23 -11.97
N LEU A 349 6.85 6.35 -12.42
CA LEU A 349 6.42 5.16 -11.67
C LEU A 349 7.55 4.14 -11.53
N ALA A 350 8.26 3.88 -12.63
CA ALA A 350 9.43 2.99 -12.66
C ALA A 350 10.61 3.57 -11.89
N GLY A 351 10.68 4.88 -11.65
CA GLY A 351 11.82 5.53 -11.01
C GLY A 351 13.05 5.56 -11.90
N GLY A 352 12.87 5.88 -13.18
CA GLY A 352 13.91 5.97 -14.21
C GLY A 352 13.47 5.36 -15.55
N PRO A 353 14.23 5.62 -16.63
CA PRO A 353 13.88 5.17 -17.98
C PRO A 353 14.22 3.70 -18.26
N GLU A 354 15.04 3.08 -17.41
CA GLU A 354 15.65 1.76 -17.65
C GLU A 354 14.60 0.70 -17.98
N LEU A 355 13.56 0.53 -17.15
CA LEU A 355 12.53 -0.48 -17.40
C LEU A 355 11.84 -0.28 -18.76
N ARG A 356 11.50 0.96 -19.11
CA ARG A 356 10.91 1.29 -20.42
C ARG A 356 11.86 0.90 -21.55
N GLU A 357 13.14 1.25 -21.43
CA GLU A 357 14.15 0.95 -22.43
C GLU A 357 14.38 -0.55 -22.61
N GLN A 358 14.38 -1.31 -21.53
CA GLN A 358 14.47 -2.77 -21.56
C GLN A 358 13.27 -3.39 -22.30
N ILE A 359 12.05 -2.95 -22.00
CA ILE A 359 10.84 -3.40 -22.73
C ILE A 359 10.94 -3.03 -24.22
N ARG A 360 11.39 -1.82 -24.56
CA ARG A 360 11.57 -1.40 -25.97
C ARG A 360 12.64 -2.20 -26.71
N LYS A 361 13.67 -2.66 -26.00
CA LYS A 361 14.71 -3.57 -26.53
C LYS A 361 14.22 -5.01 -26.70
N GLY A 362 13.00 -5.32 -26.27
CA GLY A 362 12.40 -6.66 -26.39
C GLY A 362 12.91 -7.65 -25.34
N MET A 363 13.43 -7.16 -24.21
CA MET A 363 13.82 -8.03 -23.11
C MET A 363 12.60 -8.73 -22.51
N SER A 364 12.77 -10.00 -22.18
CA SER A 364 11.80 -10.80 -21.44
C SER A 364 11.72 -10.38 -19.97
N SER A 365 10.63 -10.76 -19.29
CA SER A 365 10.48 -10.54 -17.85
C SER A 365 11.66 -11.11 -17.05
N ALA A 366 12.17 -12.29 -17.43
CA ALA A 366 13.29 -12.93 -16.75
C ALA A 366 14.60 -12.11 -16.90
N GLU A 367 14.89 -11.62 -18.09
CA GLU A 367 16.08 -10.79 -18.34
C GLU A 367 16.00 -9.46 -17.58
N ILE A 368 14.83 -8.82 -17.55
CA ILE A 368 14.61 -7.59 -16.78
C ILE A 368 14.83 -7.84 -15.28
N ARG A 369 14.26 -8.91 -14.74
CA ARG A 369 14.39 -9.27 -13.31
C ARG A 369 15.84 -9.52 -12.91
N GLU A 370 16.65 -10.12 -13.78
CA GLU A 370 18.08 -10.32 -13.50
C GLU A 370 18.78 -8.97 -13.27
N THR A 371 18.37 -7.89 -13.94
CA THR A 371 18.93 -6.54 -13.71
C THR A 371 18.59 -5.97 -12.33
N TRP A 372 17.54 -6.45 -11.67
CA TRP A 372 17.09 -5.95 -10.36
C TRP A 372 17.74 -6.68 -9.19
N LYS A 373 18.24 -7.90 -9.42
CA LYS A 373 18.70 -8.83 -8.38
C LYS A 373 19.66 -8.21 -7.38
N GLN A 374 20.72 -7.54 -7.86
CA GLN A 374 21.71 -6.92 -6.99
C GLN A 374 21.09 -5.81 -6.11
N GLY A 375 20.19 -5.00 -6.68
CA GLY A 375 19.48 -3.95 -5.95
C GLY A 375 18.54 -4.53 -4.88
N LEU A 376 17.83 -5.60 -5.21
CA LEU A 376 16.94 -6.31 -4.29
C LEU A 376 17.69 -7.01 -3.16
N GLU A 377 18.85 -7.62 -3.43
CA GLU A 377 19.73 -8.20 -2.41
C GLU A 377 20.22 -7.12 -1.44
N ASN A 378 20.71 -6.00 -1.95
CA ASN A 378 21.17 -4.87 -1.14
C ASN A 378 20.03 -4.30 -0.28
N PHE A 379 18.85 -4.11 -0.87
CA PHE A 379 17.67 -3.62 -0.14
C PHE A 379 17.20 -4.62 0.92
N THR A 380 17.21 -5.91 0.63
CA THR A 380 16.83 -6.96 1.60
C THR A 380 17.75 -6.97 2.81
N GLN A 381 19.06 -6.80 2.60
CA GLN A 381 20.01 -6.63 3.70
C GLN A 381 19.75 -5.34 4.47
N LEU A 382 19.48 -4.23 3.76
CA LEU A 382 19.24 -2.93 4.39
C LEU A 382 17.99 -2.94 5.26
N ARG A 383 16.85 -3.40 4.73
CA ARG A 383 15.55 -3.40 5.42
C ARG A 383 15.55 -4.28 6.68
N SER A 384 16.39 -5.32 6.73
CA SER A 384 16.49 -6.25 7.87
C SER A 384 16.79 -5.56 9.21
N LYS A 385 17.44 -4.39 9.16
CA LYS A 385 17.71 -3.54 10.33
C LYS A 385 16.45 -2.93 10.94
N TYR A 386 15.39 -2.81 10.15
CA TYR A 386 14.18 -2.03 10.45
C TYR A 386 12.93 -2.87 10.63
N LEU A 387 12.99 -4.18 10.29
CA LEU A 387 11.86 -5.07 10.46
C LEU A 387 11.43 -5.16 11.93
N LEU A 388 10.11 -5.24 12.12
CA LEU A 388 9.43 -5.46 13.39
C LEU A 388 8.86 -6.88 13.45
N TYR A 389 8.66 -7.51 12.30
CA TYR A 389 8.03 -8.81 12.17
C TYR A 389 8.97 -9.84 11.53
N LYS A 390 8.60 -11.11 11.64
CA LYS A 390 9.37 -12.23 11.09
C LYS A 390 9.19 -12.40 9.60
#